data_AF-H5U794-F1
#
_entry.id   AF-H5U794-F1
#
_cell.length_a   1.000
_cell.length_b   1.000
_cell.length_c   1.000
_cell.angle_alpha   90.00
_cell.angle_beta   90.00
_cell.angle_gamma   90.00
#
_symmetry.space_group_name_H-M   'P 1'
#
loop_
_entity.id
_entity.type
_entity.pdbx_description
1 polymer ?
#
loop_
_entity_poly.entity_id
_entity_poly.type
_entity_poly.pdbx_seq_one_letter_code
_entity_poly.pdbx_strand_id
1 'polypeptide(L)'
;MTEEFSFGFDDVRPRTWLDAFPWLRGTLEWHGEIRPWWQESIDSTSATGRRRNIARISELAMERLTQLTIGQIFPGLSPDLDLRLLPLPARAVNALRREGFTRAEALASETVDDIMSWRQTGAGTIDAILQALADASTTAATPTVASLSGPFDTAAPKSLDPLQPPEPLLAMIDDMTTVATWFATVGFRDQAILGAPLPAGTPDEIVKARQRIESLTTDQILNEDQLDLDIASRFDDALQMLDPRAAQILRARLFADVPVTLDQLGQQHQVTRERIRQIEGKATSTMLGFISEGGALGEVAESARSVIGTIRPLDELLELLPALSRSVETVGQPAWRVLDRLDT
;
A
#
# COMPACT_ATOMS: atom_id res chain seq x y z
N MET A 1 5.61 10.87 37.29
CA MET A 1 7.01 10.95 36.83
C MET A 1 6.94 10.91 35.32
N THR A 2 6.81 12.08 34.70
CA THR A 2 6.70 12.25 33.25
C THR A 2 8.12 12.28 32.70
N GLU A 3 8.56 11.20 32.06
CA GLU A 3 9.78 11.21 31.28
C GLU A 3 9.55 12.13 30.07
N GLU A 4 10.06 13.36 30.16
CA GLU A 4 10.24 14.25 29.02
C GLU A 4 11.36 13.66 28.15
N PHE A 5 10.99 12.71 27.29
CA PHE A 5 11.85 12.32 26.20
C PHE A 5 11.88 13.45 25.17
N SER A 6 12.92 14.27 25.24
CA SER A 6 13.32 15.15 24.14
C SER A 6 13.73 14.27 22.98
N PHE A 7 12.95 14.31 21.90
CA PHE A 7 13.21 13.49 20.74
C PHE A 7 13.30 14.32 19.45
N GLY A 8 14.48 14.37 18.84
CA GLY A 8 14.67 14.91 17.49
C GLY A 8 14.12 13.98 16.41
N PHE A 9 13.66 14.55 15.30
CA PHE A 9 13.53 13.81 14.03
C PHE A 9 14.85 13.98 13.28
N ASP A 10 15.67 12.93 13.21
CA ASP A 10 16.91 13.01 12.43
C ASP A 10 16.58 13.17 10.94
N ASP A 11 16.99 14.30 10.38
CA ASP A 11 16.92 14.61 8.96
C ASP A 11 17.99 13.83 8.21
N VAL A 12 17.56 12.89 7.38
CA VAL A 12 18.46 12.09 6.56
C VAL A 12 18.11 12.33 5.10
N ARG A 13 19.12 12.65 4.29
CA ARG A 13 18.95 12.65 2.83
C ARG A 13 18.66 11.22 2.36
N PRO A 14 17.63 11.01 1.53
CA PRO A 14 17.31 9.69 1.03
C PRO A 14 18.52 9.11 0.30
N ARG A 15 18.94 7.89 0.67
CA ARG A 15 20.10 7.24 0.07
C ARG A 15 19.70 6.43 -1.14
N THR A 16 18.52 5.83 -1.09
CA THR A 16 17.93 5.02 -2.17
C THR A 16 16.66 5.66 -2.71
N TRP A 17 16.25 5.27 -3.92
CA TRP A 17 14.98 5.73 -4.50
C TRP A 17 13.77 5.31 -3.66
N LEU A 18 13.82 4.16 -3.01
CA LEU A 18 12.81 3.70 -2.07
C LEU A 18 12.71 4.60 -0.82
N ASP A 19 13.82 5.15 -0.34
CA ASP A 19 13.80 6.11 0.78
C ASP A 19 13.11 7.43 0.39
N ALA A 20 13.25 7.84 -0.88
CA ALA A 20 12.65 9.05 -1.43
C ALA A 20 11.16 8.84 -1.80
N PHE A 21 10.82 7.66 -2.31
CA PHE A 21 9.49 7.31 -2.80
C PHE A 21 9.05 5.94 -2.26
N PRO A 22 8.57 5.87 -1.01
CA PRO A 22 8.21 4.60 -0.36
C PRO A 22 7.14 3.79 -1.12
N TRP A 23 6.22 4.46 -1.83
CA TRP A 23 5.16 3.83 -2.63
C TRP A 23 5.69 3.01 -3.82
N LEU A 24 6.95 3.21 -4.25
CA LEU A 24 7.54 2.45 -5.36
C LEU A 24 7.52 0.95 -5.12
N ARG A 25 7.53 0.53 -3.85
CA ARG A 25 7.51 -0.88 -3.45
C ARG A 25 6.35 -1.66 -4.05
N GLY A 26 5.17 -1.05 -4.14
CA GLY A 26 3.98 -1.78 -4.56
C GLY A 26 3.35 -1.32 -5.87
N THR A 27 3.84 -0.22 -6.46
CA THR A 27 3.40 0.17 -7.82
C THR A 27 4.03 -0.67 -8.93
N LEU A 28 4.98 -1.56 -8.63
CA LEU A 28 5.76 -2.31 -9.62
C LEU A 28 5.60 -3.81 -9.42
N GLU A 29 5.00 -4.50 -10.40
CA GLU A 29 4.96 -5.97 -10.42
C GLU A 29 6.37 -6.50 -10.67
N TRP A 30 7.05 -6.91 -9.59
CA TRP A 30 8.45 -7.36 -9.69
C TRP A 30 8.55 -8.79 -10.22
N HIS A 31 9.02 -8.90 -11.47
CA HIS A 31 9.26 -10.17 -12.17
C HIS A 31 10.77 -10.49 -12.22
N GLY A 32 11.42 -10.66 -11.07
CA GLY A 32 12.66 -11.45 -10.97
C GLY A 32 14.01 -10.80 -11.33
N GLU A 33 14.18 -9.48 -11.27
CA GLU A 33 15.53 -8.88 -11.36
C GLU A 33 16.30 -8.96 -10.02
N ILE A 34 17.58 -9.36 -10.09
CA ILE A 34 18.47 -9.69 -8.95
C ILE A 34 18.69 -8.53 -7.96
N ARG A 35 18.44 -7.27 -8.37
CA ARG A 35 18.17 -6.14 -7.47
C ARG A 35 17.29 -5.13 -8.20
N PRO A 36 16.16 -4.69 -7.62
CA PRO A 36 15.33 -3.69 -8.27
C PRO A 36 16.00 -2.31 -8.27
N TRP A 37 15.84 -1.56 -9.36
CA TRP A 37 16.45 -0.24 -9.54
C TRP A 37 16.05 0.78 -8.45
N TRP A 38 14.91 0.60 -7.78
CA TRP A 38 14.47 1.47 -6.69
C TRP A 38 15.26 1.26 -5.38
N GLN A 39 16.00 0.16 -5.24
CA GLN A 39 16.95 -0.05 -4.13
C GLN A 39 18.36 0.49 -4.44
N GLU A 40 18.61 0.96 -5.67
CA GLU A 40 19.89 1.56 -6.02
C GLU A 40 20.11 2.90 -5.31
N SER A 41 21.37 3.24 -5.05
CA SER A 41 21.71 4.53 -4.46
C SER A 41 21.54 5.67 -5.47
N ILE A 42 20.83 6.71 -5.02
CA ILE A 42 20.53 7.91 -5.80
C ILE A 42 21.84 8.60 -6.24
N ASP A 43 22.84 8.64 -5.36
CA ASP A 43 24.13 9.32 -5.58
C ASP A 43 25.08 8.51 -6.46
N SER A 44 24.98 7.17 -6.47
CA SER A 44 25.80 6.31 -7.33
C SER A 44 25.23 6.14 -8.74
N THR A 45 24.01 6.62 -8.99
CA THR A 45 23.34 6.48 -10.29
C THR A 45 23.93 7.46 -11.30
N SER A 46 24.29 6.98 -12.51
CA SER A 46 24.75 7.87 -13.60
C SER A 46 23.72 8.94 -13.95
N ALA A 47 24.15 10.10 -14.48
CA ALA A 47 23.23 11.18 -14.86
C ALA A 47 22.13 10.73 -15.86
N THR A 48 22.44 9.77 -16.73
CA THR A 48 21.48 9.16 -17.67
C THR A 48 20.53 8.20 -16.96
N GLY A 49 21.03 7.37 -16.03
CA GLY A 49 20.21 6.48 -15.22
C GLY A 49 19.25 7.25 -14.31
N ARG A 50 19.71 8.35 -13.71
CA ARG A 50 18.89 9.22 -12.86
C ARG A 50 17.71 9.80 -13.63
N ARG A 51 17.95 10.34 -14.84
CA ARG A 51 16.88 10.85 -15.72
C ARG A 51 15.88 9.76 -16.09
N ARG A 52 16.35 8.54 -16.38
CA ARG A 52 15.48 7.39 -16.68
C ARG A 52 14.59 7.03 -15.48
N ASN A 53 15.16 6.96 -14.29
CA ASN A 53 14.43 6.60 -13.07
C ASN A 53 13.37 7.67 -12.73
N ILE A 54 13.71 8.95 -12.85
CA ILE A 54 12.78 10.08 -12.67
C ILE A 54 11.63 10.03 -13.68
N ALA A 55 11.93 9.78 -14.97
CA ALA A 55 10.89 9.61 -15.98
C ALA A 55 9.96 8.45 -15.64
N ARG A 56 10.51 7.33 -15.14
CA ARG A 56 9.70 6.18 -14.71
C ARG A 56 8.81 6.48 -13.50
N ILE A 57 9.30 7.27 -12.54
CA ILE A 57 8.51 7.73 -11.40
C ILE A 57 7.33 8.59 -11.86
N SER A 58 7.57 9.52 -12.78
CA SER A 58 6.53 10.37 -13.38
C SER A 58 5.47 9.54 -14.11
N GLU A 59 5.91 8.58 -14.93
CA GLU A 59 5.03 7.64 -15.65
C GLU A 59 4.14 6.86 -14.67
N LEU A 60 4.71 6.27 -13.61
CA LEU A 60 3.95 5.55 -12.59
C LEU A 60 2.94 6.47 -11.87
N ALA A 61 3.34 7.70 -11.57
CA ALA A 61 2.45 8.66 -10.92
C ALA A 61 1.23 8.98 -11.80
N MET A 62 1.44 9.18 -13.11
CA MET A 62 0.36 9.47 -14.06
C MET A 62 -0.51 8.26 -14.40
N GLU A 63 0.03 7.04 -14.35
CA GLU A 63 -0.70 5.83 -14.70
C GLU A 63 -1.47 5.22 -13.53
N ARG A 64 -0.90 5.27 -12.31
CA ARG A 64 -1.39 4.47 -11.16
C ARG A 64 -1.73 5.29 -9.93
N LEU A 65 -1.23 6.53 -9.80
CA LEU A 65 -1.36 7.35 -8.59
C LEU A 65 -2.17 8.62 -8.83
N THR A 66 -3.11 8.61 -9.77
CA THR A 66 -3.86 9.81 -10.19
C THR A 66 -4.65 10.44 -9.04
N GLN A 67 -5.20 9.63 -8.14
CA GLN A 67 -5.98 10.10 -6.99
C GLN A 67 -5.12 10.60 -5.83
N LEU A 68 -3.82 10.31 -5.81
CA LEU A 68 -2.95 10.76 -4.73
C LEU A 68 -2.52 12.21 -4.91
N THR A 69 -2.33 12.89 -3.78
CA THR A 69 -1.79 14.25 -3.74
C THR A 69 -0.30 14.27 -4.08
N ILE A 70 0.15 15.38 -4.68
CA ILE A 70 1.56 15.62 -4.98
C ILE A 70 2.46 15.48 -3.73
N GLY A 71 1.96 15.87 -2.55
CA GLY A 71 2.69 15.72 -1.29
C GLY A 71 2.85 14.28 -0.82
N GLN A 72 1.90 13.39 -1.11
CA GLN A 72 2.00 11.95 -0.81
C GLN A 72 2.94 11.22 -1.79
N ILE A 73 2.91 11.62 -3.07
CA ILE A 73 3.75 11.05 -4.13
C ILE A 73 5.21 11.51 -3.96
N PHE A 74 5.43 12.77 -3.61
CA PHE A 74 6.77 13.34 -3.47
C PHE A 74 6.98 13.88 -2.03
N PRO A 75 7.13 12.99 -1.04
CA PRO A 75 7.17 13.37 0.38
C PRO A 75 8.40 14.21 0.76
N GLY A 76 9.43 14.24 -0.10
CA GLY A 76 10.63 15.06 0.09
C GLY A 76 10.56 16.45 -0.50
N LEU A 77 9.44 16.87 -1.09
CA LEU A 77 9.30 18.23 -1.59
C LEU A 77 9.37 19.25 -0.46
N SER A 78 10.38 20.13 -0.53
CA SER A 78 10.43 21.32 0.31
C SER A 78 9.26 22.24 -0.06
N PRO A 79 8.43 22.68 0.90
CA PRO A 79 7.28 23.55 0.65
C PRO A 79 7.68 24.93 0.12
N ASP A 80 8.84 25.43 0.57
CA ASP A 80 9.41 26.72 0.20
C ASP A 80 10.10 26.68 -1.17
N LEU A 81 10.12 25.52 -1.81
CA LEU A 81 10.63 25.36 -3.17
C LEU A 81 9.83 26.27 -4.11
N ASP A 82 10.53 27.27 -4.63
CA ASP A 82 10.00 28.14 -5.67
C ASP A 82 9.94 27.34 -6.97
N LEU A 83 8.72 27.05 -7.42
CA LEU A 83 8.48 26.25 -8.62
C LEU A 83 9.05 26.93 -9.88
N ARG A 84 9.31 28.24 -9.83
CA ARG A 84 9.90 29.01 -10.95
C ARG A 84 11.41 28.79 -11.10
N LEU A 85 12.07 28.31 -10.04
CA LEU A 85 13.50 28.00 -10.05
C LEU A 85 13.77 26.57 -10.53
N LEU A 86 12.74 25.75 -10.69
CA LEU A 86 12.88 24.41 -11.23
C LEU A 86 13.22 24.45 -12.73
N PRO A 87 14.02 23.49 -13.21
CA PRO A 87 14.39 23.38 -14.63
C PRO A 87 13.21 22.90 -15.48
N LEU A 88 12.21 23.76 -15.64
CA LEU A 88 10.95 23.46 -16.32
C LEU A 88 10.90 24.07 -17.73
N PRO A 89 10.27 23.39 -18.70
CA PRO A 89 9.99 23.98 -20.00
C PRO A 89 9.02 25.16 -19.86
N ALA A 90 9.10 26.14 -20.76
CA ALA A 90 8.28 27.35 -20.72
C ALA A 90 6.77 27.08 -20.63
N ARG A 91 6.29 25.98 -21.23
CA ARG A 91 4.89 25.55 -21.15
C ARG A 91 4.48 25.14 -19.72
N ALA A 92 5.34 24.44 -18.99
CA ALA A 92 5.10 24.03 -17.62
C ALA A 92 5.08 25.23 -16.67
N VAL A 93 6.03 26.16 -16.83
CA VAL A 93 6.06 27.41 -16.04
C VAL A 93 4.79 28.24 -16.28
N ASN A 94 4.35 28.36 -17.54
CA ASN A 94 3.13 29.09 -17.87
C ASN A 94 1.87 28.40 -17.32
N ALA A 95 1.81 27.07 -17.33
CA ALA A 95 0.71 26.32 -16.74
C ALA A 95 0.62 26.58 -15.23
N LEU A 96 1.73 26.39 -14.49
CA LEU A 96 1.79 26.66 -13.05
C LEU A 96 1.39 28.10 -12.71
N ARG A 97 1.88 29.07 -13.48
CA ARG A 97 1.53 30.49 -13.28
C ARG A 97 0.05 30.77 -13.51
N ARG A 98 -0.57 30.12 -14.50
CA ARG A 98 -1.99 30.31 -14.82
C ARG A 98 -2.88 29.78 -13.72
N GLU A 99 -2.56 28.62 -13.17
CA GLU A 99 -3.29 28.03 -12.04
C GLU A 99 -2.90 28.67 -10.68
N GLY A 100 -1.94 29.60 -10.68
CA GLY A 100 -1.56 30.37 -9.49
C GLY A 100 -0.53 29.70 -8.57
N PHE A 101 0.02 28.55 -8.96
CA PHE A 101 1.03 27.84 -8.18
C PHE A 101 2.41 28.48 -8.34
N THR A 102 2.95 28.97 -7.22
CA THR A 102 4.30 29.57 -7.16
C THR A 102 5.24 28.81 -6.22
N ARG A 103 4.69 28.10 -5.24
CA ARG A 103 5.42 27.31 -4.26
C ARG A 103 4.93 25.87 -4.25
N ALA A 104 5.82 24.94 -3.94
CA ALA A 104 5.48 23.53 -3.83
C ALA A 104 4.45 23.26 -2.74
N GLU A 105 4.40 24.06 -1.66
CA GLU A 105 3.36 23.95 -0.62
C GLU A 105 1.93 23.96 -1.19
N ALA A 106 1.64 24.90 -2.08
CA ALA A 106 0.31 25.05 -2.65
C ALA A 106 -0.02 23.90 -3.61
N LEU A 107 0.98 23.39 -4.34
CA LEU A 107 0.81 22.28 -5.27
C LEU A 107 0.72 20.92 -4.54
N ALA A 108 1.31 20.81 -3.35
CA ALA A 108 1.38 19.55 -2.60
C ALA A 108 0.01 19.00 -2.16
N SER A 109 -1.02 19.84 -2.11
CA SER A 109 -2.39 19.44 -1.77
C SER A 109 -3.25 19.04 -2.97
N GLU A 110 -2.78 19.29 -4.20
CA GLU A 110 -3.50 18.93 -5.42
C GLU A 110 -3.25 17.45 -5.76
N THR A 111 -4.25 16.78 -6.32
CA THR A 111 -4.10 15.43 -6.85
C THR A 111 -3.46 15.44 -8.25
N VAL A 112 -2.90 14.31 -8.67
CA VAL A 112 -2.39 14.19 -10.04
C VAL A 112 -3.54 14.32 -11.06
N ASP A 113 -4.73 13.82 -10.75
CA ASP A 113 -5.92 13.95 -11.59
C ASP A 113 -6.35 15.42 -11.75
N ASP A 114 -6.33 16.20 -10.66
CA ASP A 114 -6.60 17.65 -10.70
C ASP A 114 -5.62 18.37 -11.63
N ILE A 115 -4.33 18.03 -11.54
CA ILE A 115 -3.28 18.61 -12.40
C ILE A 115 -3.45 18.16 -13.86
N MET A 116 -3.87 16.92 -14.08
CA MET A 116 -4.18 16.39 -15.41
C MET A 116 -5.42 17.04 -16.04
N SER A 117 -6.35 17.55 -15.23
CA SER A 117 -7.54 18.26 -15.67
C SER A 117 -7.29 19.71 -16.13
N TRP A 118 -6.07 20.24 -15.96
CA TRP A 118 -5.73 21.62 -16.29
C TRP A 118 -5.99 21.96 -17.76
N ARG A 119 -6.70 23.07 -17.98
CA ARG A 119 -7.08 23.52 -19.33
C ARG A 119 -5.84 23.84 -20.17
N GLN A 120 -5.81 23.35 -21.40
CA GLN A 120 -4.73 23.62 -22.36
C GLN A 120 -3.34 23.16 -21.89
N THR A 121 -3.27 22.22 -20.96
CA THR A 121 -2.03 21.57 -20.52
C THR A 121 -2.03 20.13 -21.05
N GLY A 122 -1.03 19.77 -21.85
CA GLY A 122 -0.90 18.40 -22.38
C GLY A 122 -0.14 17.50 -21.41
N ALA A 123 -0.34 16.18 -21.53
CA ALA A 123 0.33 15.16 -20.72
C ALA A 123 1.85 15.35 -20.63
N GLY A 124 2.53 15.67 -21.73
CA GLY A 124 3.99 15.93 -21.71
C GLY A 124 4.43 17.19 -20.94
N THR A 125 3.51 18.12 -20.67
CA THR A 125 3.79 19.27 -19.80
C THR A 125 3.67 18.89 -18.32
N ILE A 126 2.67 18.06 -18.00
CA ILE A 126 2.46 17.52 -16.65
C ILE A 126 3.60 16.58 -16.28
N ASP A 127 3.98 15.68 -17.19
CA ASP A 127 5.14 14.80 -17.05
C ASP A 127 6.42 15.60 -16.73
N ALA A 128 6.67 16.70 -17.44
CA ALA A 128 7.82 17.57 -17.14
C ALA A 128 7.75 18.22 -15.75
N ILE A 129 6.55 18.55 -15.25
CA ILE A 129 6.35 19.06 -13.88
C ILE A 129 6.66 17.95 -12.87
N LEU A 130 6.06 16.78 -13.02
CA LEU A 130 6.23 15.64 -12.12
C LEU A 130 7.69 15.17 -12.08
N GLN A 131 8.40 15.13 -13.21
CA GLN A 131 9.82 14.81 -13.25
C GLN A 131 10.67 15.83 -12.47
N ALA A 132 10.39 17.13 -12.59
CA ALA A 132 11.11 18.15 -11.84
C ALA A 132 10.83 18.09 -10.33
N LEU A 133 9.59 17.75 -9.95
CA LEU A 133 9.21 17.54 -8.56
C LEU A 133 9.87 16.29 -7.98
N ALA A 134 9.93 15.19 -8.74
CA ALA A 134 10.65 13.98 -8.35
C ALA A 134 12.14 14.28 -8.12
N ASP A 135 12.79 15.00 -9.05
CA ASP A 135 14.20 15.39 -8.92
C ASP A 135 14.42 16.24 -7.66
N ALA A 136 13.56 17.23 -7.41
CA ALA A 136 13.62 18.08 -6.23
C ALA A 136 13.40 17.29 -4.92
N SER A 137 12.46 16.34 -4.91
CA SER A 137 12.13 15.50 -3.75
C SER A 137 13.29 14.59 -3.32
N THR A 138 14.19 14.23 -4.22
CA THR A 138 15.39 13.44 -3.86
C THR A 138 16.53 14.27 -3.27
N THR A 139 16.47 15.60 -3.39
CA THR A 139 17.58 16.50 -3.01
C THR A 139 17.44 17.03 -1.58
N ALA A 140 16.21 17.15 -1.09
CA ALA A 140 15.92 17.62 0.27
C ALA A 140 16.04 16.49 1.31
N ALA A 141 16.50 16.84 2.51
CA ALA A 141 16.48 15.92 3.64
C ALA A 141 15.03 15.71 4.11
N THR A 142 14.68 14.48 4.44
CA THR A 142 13.32 14.12 4.88
C THR A 142 13.34 13.53 6.28
N PRO A 143 12.25 13.65 7.04
CA PRO A 143 12.16 12.98 8.33
C PRO A 143 12.35 11.47 8.16
N THR A 144 13.11 10.84 9.05
CA THR A 144 13.10 9.38 9.16
C THR A 144 11.76 8.96 9.76
N VAL A 145 10.98 8.19 8.99
CA VAL A 145 9.60 7.79 9.34
C VAL A 145 9.42 6.28 9.41
N ALA A 146 10.33 5.52 8.79
CA ALA A 146 10.45 4.08 9.01
C ALA A 146 11.50 3.85 10.10
N SER A 147 11.22 2.93 11.03
CA SER A 147 12.23 2.50 11.99
C SER A 147 13.36 1.79 11.22
N LEU A 148 14.57 2.36 11.19
CA LEU A 148 15.78 1.80 10.54
C LEU A 148 16.31 0.53 11.24
N SER A 149 15.44 -0.21 11.93
CA SER A 149 15.80 -1.38 12.73
C SER A 149 14.62 -2.35 12.77
N GLY A 150 14.30 -2.91 11.62
CA GLY A 150 13.42 -4.06 11.48
C GLY A 150 13.84 -4.83 10.22
N PRO A 151 13.71 -6.17 10.19
CA PRO A 151 14.12 -7.00 9.06
C PRO A 151 13.23 -6.71 7.84
N PHE A 152 13.54 -5.63 7.13
CA PHE A 152 12.90 -5.25 5.88
C PHE A 152 13.44 -6.04 4.68
N ASP A 153 14.47 -6.86 4.90
CA ASP A 153 14.85 -7.95 4.00
C ASP A 153 14.22 -9.24 4.53
N THR A 154 13.34 -9.86 3.75
CA THR A 154 12.86 -11.23 3.92
C THR A 154 11.92 -11.51 5.11
N ALA A 155 10.83 -10.76 5.24
CA ALA A 155 9.57 -11.47 5.44
C ALA A 155 9.04 -11.90 4.06
N ALA A 156 9.77 -12.80 3.39
CA ALA A 156 9.06 -13.78 2.56
C ALA A 156 7.91 -14.26 3.44
N PRO A 157 6.65 -14.29 2.95
CA PRO A 157 5.51 -14.75 3.76
C PRO A 157 5.97 -16.03 4.43
N LYS A 158 6.19 -16.02 5.78
CA LYS A 158 6.94 -17.04 6.55
C LYS A 158 6.90 -18.32 5.74
N SER A 159 7.95 -18.57 4.95
CA SER A 159 7.85 -19.53 3.86
C SER A 159 7.34 -20.80 4.49
N LEU A 160 6.12 -21.20 4.08
CA LEU A 160 5.43 -22.42 4.47
C LEU A 160 6.53 -23.44 4.71
N ASP A 161 6.75 -23.85 5.96
CA ASP A 161 7.82 -24.78 6.26
C ASP A 161 7.55 -26.01 5.37
N PRO A 162 8.33 -26.25 4.28
CA PRO A 162 7.83 -27.06 3.17
C PRO A 162 7.76 -28.55 3.49
N LEU A 163 8.11 -28.91 4.72
CA LEU A 163 8.55 -30.25 5.06
C LEU A 163 7.48 -31.09 5.77
N GLN A 164 6.32 -30.52 6.10
CA GLN A 164 5.17 -31.32 6.53
C GLN A 164 3.86 -30.62 6.13
N PRO A 165 3.18 -31.07 5.04
CA PRO A 165 1.79 -30.67 4.86
C PRO A 165 1.02 -31.08 6.12
N PRO A 166 0.15 -30.21 6.66
CA PRO A 166 -0.67 -30.58 7.80
C PRO A 166 -1.45 -31.85 7.45
N GLU A 167 -1.53 -32.84 8.36
CA GLU A 167 -2.21 -34.14 8.13
C GLU A 167 -3.58 -34.02 7.41
N PRO A 168 -4.42 -32.99 7.70
CA PRO A 168 -5.66 -32.75 6.96
C PRO A 168 -5.50 -32.59 5.43
N LEU A 169 -4.39 -32.01 4.96
CA LEU A 169 -4.13 -31.71 3.55
C LEU A 169 -3.78 -32.97 2.76
N LEU A 170 -3.06 -33.91 3.38
CA LEU A 170 -2.81 -35.23 2.78
C LEU A 170 -4.11 -36.05 2.69
N ALA A 171 -4.93 -36.04 3.74
CA ALA A 171 -6.24 -36.70 3.73
C ALA A 171 -7.18 -36.11 2.67
N MET A 172 -7.11 -34.80 2.41
CA MET A 172 -7.87 -34.12 1.36
C MET A 172 -7.46 -34.61 -0.04
N ILE A 173 -6.16 -34.79 -0.31
CA ILE A 173 -5.67 -35.31 -1.59
C ILE A 173 -6.19 -36.73 -1.83
N ASP A 174 -6.20 -37.57 -0.78
CA ASP A 174 -6.75 -38.93 -0.86
C ASP A 174 -8.27 -38.92 -1.11
N ASP A 175 -9.01 -38.04 -0.46
CA ASP A 175 -10.45 -37.88 -0.68
C ASP A 175 -10.74 -37.40 -2.12
N MET A 176 -10.00 -36.40 -2.61
CA MET A 176 -10.12 -35.91 -3.99
C MET A 176 -9.82 -37.01 -5.01
N THR A 177 -8.75 -37.79 -4.77
CA THR A 177 -8.35 -38.90 -5.63
C THR A 177 -9.39 -40.02 -5.64
N THR A 178 -9.99 -40.30 -4.48
CA THR A 178 -11.06 -41.29 -4.33
C THR A 178 -12.32 -40.90 -5.13
N VAL A 179 -12.76 -39.64 -5.02
CA VAL A 179 -13.93 -39.14 -5.78
C VAL A 179 -13.62 -39.12 -7.27
N ALA A 180 -12.44 -38.62 -7.68
CA ALA A 180 -12.05 -38.54 -9.08
C ALA A 180 -11.94 -39.93 -9.74
N THR A 181 -11.41 -40.92 -9.02
CA THR A 181 -11.29 -42.30 -9.49
C THR A 181 -12.67 -42.89 -9.73
N TRP A 182 -13.61 -42.72 -8.80
CA TRP A 182 -14.99 -43.18 -8.97
C TRP A 182 -15.68 -42.52 -10.16
N PHE A 183 -15.57 -41.20 -10.30
CA PHE A 183 -16.17 -40.47 -11.43
C PHE A 183 -15.58 -40.96 -12.77
N ALA A 184 -14.27 -41.20 -12.83
CA ALA A 184 -13.62 -41.76 -14.01
C ALA A 184 -14.09 -43.20 -14.31
N THR A 185 -14.37 -44.01 -13.29
CA THR A 185 -14.89 -45.39 -13.43
C THR A 185 -16.33 -45.40 -13.95
N VAL A 186 -17.19 -44.51 -13.47
CA VAL A 186 -18.60 -44.42 -13.91
C VAL A 186 -18.77 -43.68 -15.24
N GLY A 187 -17.72 -42.97 -15.70
CA GLY A 187 -17.67 -42.32 -17.01
C GLY A 187 -17.94 -40.81 -16.98
N PHE A 188 -17.97 -40.19 -15.81
CA PHE A 188 -18.18 -38.75 -15.61
C PHE A 188 -16.86 -37.96 -15.60
N ARG A 189 -16.06 -38.09 -16.67
CA ARG A 189 -14.71 -37.49 -16.74
C ARG A 189 -14.72 -35.97 -16.92
N ASP A 190 -15.76 -35.43 -17.53
CA ASP A 190 -15.89 -34.00 -17.83
C ASP A 190 -16.74 -33.26 -16.78
N GLN A 191 -17.17 -33.96 -15.73
CA GLN A 191 -18.00 -33.38 -14.66
C GLN A 191 -17.12 -32.80 -13.55
N ALA A 192 -17.50 -31.64 -13.03
CA ALA A 192 -16.84 -31.08 -11.86
C ALA A 192 -16.98 -32.01 -10.65
N ILE A 193 -15.86 -32.26 -9.97
CA ILE A 193 -15.79 -33.11 -8.75
C ILE A 193 -16.62 -32.48 -7.62
N LEU A 194 -16.61 -31.14 -7.52
CA LEU A 194 -17.35 -30.35 -6.54
C LEU A 194 -18.45 -29.52 -7.22
N GLY A 195 -19.52 -29.22 -6.50
CA GLY A 195 -20.64 -28.38 -6.98
C GLY A 195 -21.63 -29.05 -7.94
N ALA A 196 -21.31 -30.20 -8.54
CA ALA A 196 -22.24 -30.95 -9.39
C ALA A 196 -23.11 -31.93 -8.57
N PRO A 197 -24.37 -32.24 -8.97
CA PRO A 197 -25.18 -33.22 -8.25
C PRO A 197 -24.57 -34.62 -8.34
N LEU A 198 -24.59 -35.37 -7.24
CA LEU A 198 -24.08 -36.75 -7.19
C LEU A 198 -25.01 -37.71 -7.97
N PRO A 199 -24.47 -38.62 -8.79
CA PRO A 199 -25.26 -39.65 -9.45
C PRO A 199 -26.00 -40.55 -8.46
N ALA A 200 -27.21 -40.99 -8.82
CA ALA A 200 -27.95 -41.96 -8.03
C ALA A 200 -27.15 -43.28 -7.91
N GLY A 201 -27.07 -43.82 -6.70
CA GLY A 201 -26.29 -45.04 -6.42
C GLY A 201 -24.80 -44.80 -6.14
N THR A 202 -24.39 -43.55 -5.90
CA THR A 202 -23.03 -43.24 -5.43
C THR A 202 -22.78 -43.95 -4.09
N PRO A 203 -21.67 -44.70 -3.94
CA PRO A 203 -21.33 -45.36 -2.68
C PRO A 203 -21.12 -44.36 -1.53
N ASP A 204 -21.55 -44.73 -0.32
CA ASP A 204 -21.49 -43.86 0.86
C ASP A 204 -20.08 -43.31 1.15
N GLU A 205 -19.04 -44.09 0.88
CA GLU A 205 -17.65 -43.65 1.09
C GLU A 205 -17.26 -42.48 0.17
N ILE A 206 -17.77 -42.46 -1.07
CA ILE A 206 -17.56 -41.35 -2.01
C ILE A 206 -18.37 -40.12 -1.58
N VAL A 207 -19.59 -40.33 -1.07
CA VAL A 207 -20.42 -39.25 -0.51
C VAL A 207 -19.70 -38.59 0.67
N LYS A 208 -19.18 -39.39 1.61
CA LYS A 208 -18.44 -38.91 2.78
C LYS A 208 -17.15 -38.20 2.40
N ALA A 209 -16.36 -38.77 1.47
CA ALA A 209 -15.13 -38.13 0.99
C ALA A 209 -15.41 -36.76 0.38
N ARG A 210 -16.45 -36.65 -0.44
CA ARG A 210 -16.86 -35.37 -1.01
C ARG A 210 -17.36 -34.38 0.04
N GLN A 211 -18.19 -34.83 0.99
CA GLN A 211 -18.68 -33.98 2.08
C GLN A 211 -17.53 -33.43 2.93
N ARG A 212 -16.49 -34.22 3.20
CA ARG A 212 -15.30 -33.74 3.91
C ARG A 212 -14.64 -32.59 3.17
N ILE A 213 -14.41 -32.74 1.86
CA ILE A 213 -13.85 -31.68 1.01
C ILE A 213 -14.74 -30.42 1.01
N GLU A 214 -16.06 -30.58 0.86
CA GLU A 214 -17.01 -29.45 0.84
C GLU A 214 -17.18 -28.76 2.20
N SER A 215 -16.88 -29.45 3.30
CA SER A 215 -16.96 -28.92 4.67
C SER A 215 -15.67 -28.29 5.18
N LEU A 216 -14.60 -28.30 4.38
CA LEU A 216 -13.32 -27.72 4.76
C LEU A 216 -13.48 -26.23 5.08
N THR A 217 -12.95 -25.83 6.23
CA THR A 217 -12.88 -24.44 6.65
C THR A 217 -11.45 -23.94 6.58
N THR A 218 -11.28 -22.62 6.54
CA THR A 218 -9.97 -21.96 6.57
C THR A 218 -9.14 -22.42 7.77
N ASP A 219 -9.76 -22.61 8.93
CA ASP A 219 -9.11 -23.05 10.17
C ASP A 219 -8.51 -24.46 10.12
N GLN A 220 -8.95 -25.29 9.17
CA GLN A 220 -8.44 -26.65 8.98
C GLN A 220 -7.28 -26.70 7.99
N ILE A 221 -7.06 -25.61 7.24
CA ILE A 221 -6.05 -25.51 6.18
C ILE A 221 -4.92 -24.60 6.61
N LEU A 222 -5.23 -23.49 7.28
CA LEU A 222 -4.29 -22.52 7.80
C LEU A 222 -4.01 -22.78 9.28
N ASN A 223 -2.75 -22.60 9.69
CA ASN A 223 -2.36 -22.68 11.11
C ASN A 223 -2.87 -21.45 11.89
N GLU A 224 -2.93 -21.50 13.23
CA GLU A 224 -3.33 -20.36 14.09
C GLU A 224 -2.54 -19.08 13.74
N ASP A 225 -1.21 -19.20 13.59
CA ASP A 225 -0.31 -18.13 13.12
C ASP A 225 -0.71 -17.52 11.77
N GLN A 226 -1.46 -18.22 10.91
CA GLN A 226 -1.89 -17.75 9.59
C GLN A 226 -3.33 -17.19 9.60
N LEU A 227 -4.14 -17.62 10.56
CA LEU A 227 -5.51 -17.15 10.77
C LEU A 227 -5.55 -15.79 11.48
N ASP A 228 -4.58 -15.53 12.37
CA ASP A 228 -4.45 -14.26 13.09
C ASP A 228 -3.97 -13.11 12.21
N LEU A 229 -3.46 -13.38 10.99
CA LEU A 229 -3.11 -12.36 10.00
C LEU A 229 -4.34 -11.91 9.20
N ASP A 230 -5.38 -11.49 9.93
CA ASP A 230 -6.49 -10.74 9.35
C ASP A 230 -6.02 -9.36 8.85
N ILE A 231 -6.90 -8.67 8.12
CA ILE A 231 -6.59 -7.36 7.51
C ILE A 231 -6.26 -6.29 8.56
N ALA A 232 -6.89 -6.31 9.73
CA ALA A 232 -6.62 -5.33 10.79
C ALA A 232 -5.24 -5.58 11.42
N SER A 233 -4.88 -6.83 11.70
CA SER A 233 -3.54 -7.24 12.16
C SER A 233 -2.47 -6.83 11.16
N ARG A 234 -2.73 -6.99 9.84
CA ARG A 234 -1.80 -6.54 8.78
C ARG A 234 -1.58 -5.03 8.77
N PHE A 235 -2.64 -4.25 9.01
CA PHE A 235 -2.50 -2.80 9.18
C PHE A 235 -1.74 -2.45 10.45
N ASP A 236 -1.96 -3.17 11.55
CA ASP A 236 -1.21 -2.99 12.79
C ASP A 236 0.27 -3.28 12.60
N ASP A 237 0.62 -4.42 11.97
CA ASP A 237 2.00 -4.75 11.63
C ASP A 237 2.65 -3.63 10.79
N ALA A 238 1.95 -3.14 9.77
CA ALA A 238 2.43 -2.05 8.92
C ALA A 238 2.63 -0.73 9.71
N LEU A 239 1.72 -0.40 10.62
CA LEU A 239 1.82 0.80 11.46
C LEU A 239 2.93 0.68 12.52
N GLN A 240 3.15 -0.51 13.08
CA GLN A 240 4.23 -0.78 14.03
C GLN A 240 5.63 -0.70 13.39
N MET A 241 5.73 -0.89 12.07
CA MET A 241 6.96 -0.67 11.32
C MET A 241 7.31 0.82 11.16
N LEU A 242 6.34 1.73 11.29
CA LEU A 242 6.59 3.16 11.29
C LEU A 242 7.25 3.58 12.61
N ASP A 243 7.91 4.74 12.59
CA ASP A 243 8.32 5.40 13.83
C ASP A 243 7.07 5.65 14.70
N PRO A 244 7.11 5.38 16.02
CA PRO A 244 5.96 5.53 16.90
C PRO A 244 5.30 6.92 16.83
N ARG A 245 6.06 7.98 16.55
CA ARG A 245 5.51 9.34 16.41
C ARG A 245 4.82 9.53 15.07
N ALA A 246 5.35 8.95 14.00
CA ALA A 246 4.70 8.99 12.71
C ALA A 246 3.36 8.25 12.76
N ALA A 247 3.31 7.07 13.40
CA ALA A 247 2.06 6.36 13.67
C ALA A 247 1.09 7.20 14.51
N GLN A 248 1.58 7.90 15.53
CA GLN A 248 0.75 8.80 16.36
C GLN A 248 0.20 10.00 15.56
N ILE A 249 1.00 10.60 14.68
CA ILE A 249 0.56 11.70 13.79
C ILE A 249 -0.54 11.19 12.85
N LEU A 250 -0.35 10.03 12.22
CA LEU A 250 -1.38 9.42 11.37
C LEU A 250 -2.66 9.11 12.17
N ARG A 251 -2.54 8.54 13.37
CA ARG A 251 -3.67 8.30 14.27
C ARG A 251 -4.45 9.57 14.58
N ALA A 252 -3.76 10.64 14.98
CA ALA A 252 -4.38 11.87 15.46
C ALA A 252 -5.01 12.71 14.33
N ARG A 253 -4.58 12.52 13.08
CA ARG A 253 -4.95 13.39 11.97
C ARG A 253 -5.58 12.65 10.80
N LEU A 254 -4.87 11.70 10.20
CA LEU A 254 -5.36 10.99 9.01
C LEU A 254 -6.56 10.09 9.33
N PHE A 255 -6.47 9.32 10.42
CA PHE A 255 -7.47 8.30 10.76
C PHE A 255 -8.52 8.77 11.76
N ALA A 256 -8.27 9.88 12.47
CA ALA A 256 -9.20 10.41 13.47
C ALA A 256 -10.54 10.85 12.87
N ASP A 257 -11.60 10.74 13.68
CA ASP A 257 -12.91 11.33 13.37
C ASP A 257 -12.86 12.86 13.32
N VAL A 258 -12.12 13.44 14.26
CA VAL A 258 -11.88 14.88 14.32
C VAL A 258 -10.37 15.10 14.19
N PRO A 259 -9.88 15.42 12.98
CA PRO A 259 -8.45 15.58 12.74
C PRO A 259 -7.86 16.72 13.58
N VAL A 260 -6.78 16.43 14.28
CA VAL A 260 -5.98 17.47 14.93
C VAL A 260 -5.28 18.32 13.86
N THR A 261 -5.21 19.63 14.09
CA THR A 261 -4.54 20.52 13.14
C THR A 261 -3.02 20.33 13.18
N LEU A 262 -2.36 20.57 12.05
CA LEU A 262 -0.89 20.53 11.97
C LEU A 262 -0.21 21.45 12.98
N ASP A 263 -0.82 22.58 13.30
CA ASP A 263 -0.28 23.55 14.27
C ASP A 263 -0.30 23.00 15.70
N GLN A 264 -1.42 22.39 16.09
CA GLN A 264 -1.55 21.72 17.39
C GLN A 264 -0.58 20.55 17.54
N LEU A 265 -0.42 19.72 16.49
CA LEU A 265 0.57 18.65 16.49
C LEU A 265 2.01 19.19 16.52
N GLY A 266 2.27 20.31 15.83
CA GLY A 266 3.56 20.98 15.87
C GLY A 266 3.92 21.42 17.29
N GLN A 267 2.96 22.03 17.99
CA GLN A 267 3.13 22.41 19.40
C GLN A 267 3.35 21.19 20.30
N GLN A 268 2.55 20.12 20.14
CA GLN A 268 2.66 18.90 20.94
C GLN A 268 4.01 18.19 20.77
N HIS A 269 4.50 18.11 19.53
CA HIS A 269 5.76 17.45 19.22
C HIS A 269 6.97 18.41 19.20
N GLN A 270 6.78 19.68 19.55
CA GLN A 270 7.81 20.73 19.55
C GLN A 270 8.53 20.86 18.20
N VAL A 271 7.77 20.73 17.11
CA VAL A 271 8.25 20.89 15.73
C VAL A 271 7.38 21.89 14.99
N THR A 272 7.84 22.36 13.83
CA THR A 272 7.03 23.26 13.01
C THR A 272 5.79 22.54 12.47
N ARG A 273 4.73 23.30 12.23
CA ARG A 273 3.52 22.83 11.50
C ARG A 273 3.90 22.07 10.23
N GLU A 274 4.88 22.61 9.51
CA GLU A 274 5.38 22.04 8.27
C GLU A 274 6.09 20.70 8.48
N ARG A 275 6.84 20.56 9.57
CA ARG A 275 7.51 19.31 9.89
C ARG A 275 6.51 18.18 10.10
N ILE A 276 5.39 18.46 10.77
CA ILE A 276 4.29 17.49 10.91
C ILE A 276 3.73 17.09 9.54
N ARG A 277 3.52 18.05 8.62
CA ARG A 277 3.02 17.77 7.26
C ARG A 277 3.95 16.82 6.49
N GLN A 278 5.26 17.04 6.58
CA GLN A 278 6.25 16.16 5.93
C GLN A 278 6.25 14.75 6.52
N ILE A 279 6.15 14.63 7.85
CA ILE A 279 6.06 13.33 8.54
C ILE A 279 4.78 12.60 8.12
N GLU A 280 3.64 13.29 8.11
CA GLU A 280 2.35 12.75 7.67
C GLU A 280 2.41 12.26 6.22
N GLY A 281 2.92 13.08 5.30
CA GLY A 281 3.04 12.72 3.88
C GLY A 281 3.94 11.49 3.67
N LYS A 282 5.10 11.46 4.33
CA LYS A 282 6.03 10.32 4.22
C LYS A 282 5.46 9.05 4.88
N ALA A 283 4.78 9.17 6.02
CA ALA A 283 4.16 8.04 6.70
C ALA A 283 3.04 7.43 5.86
N THR A 284 2.20 8.28 5.27
CA THR A 284 1.14 7.88 4.34
C THR A 284 1.71 7.18 3.12
N SER A 285 2.77 7.75 2.53
CA SER A 285 3.50 7.17 1.40
C SER A 285 4.05 5.76 1.72
N THR A 286 4.60 5.57 2.92
CA THR A 286 5.07 4.25 3.38
C THR A 286 3.92 3.26 3.57
N MET A 287 2.80 3.69 4.15
CA MET A 287 1.60 2.85 4.30
C MET A 287 1.05 2.39 2.95
N LEU A 288 1.01 3.27 1.96
CA LEU A 288 0.62 2.92 0.58
C LEU A 288 1.55 1.90 -0.06
N GLY A 289 2.85 2.00 0.24
CA GLY A 289 3.85 0.99 -0.15
C GLY A 289 3.53 -0.40 0.39
N PHE A 290 3.05 -0.51 1.64
CA PHE A 290 2.66 -1.79 2.24
C PHE A 290 1.38 -2.38 1.63
N ILE A 291 0.38 -1.56 1.32
CA ILE A 291 -0.86 -2.03 0.68
C ILE A 291 -0.57 -2.57 -0.72
N SER A 292 0.34 -1.91 -1.44
CA SER A 292 0.55 -2.19 -2.86
C SER A 292 1.52 -3.37 -3.10
N GLU A 293 2.13 -3.98 -2.07
CA GLU A 293 3.20 -5.00 -2.17
C GLU A 293 2.75 -6.36 -2.78
N GLY A 294 1.58 -6.44 -3.43
CA GLY A 294 1.10 -7.68 -4.06
C GLY A 294 0.80 -8.80 -3.04
N GLY A 295 0.50 -8.43 -1.80
CA GLY A 295 0.09 -9.36 -0.74
C GLY A 295 -1.42 -9.34 -0.49
N ALA A 296 -1.88 -10.20 0.42
CA ALA A 296 -3.30 -10.31 0.79
C ALA A 296 -3.95 -8.96 1.16
N LEU A 297 -3.19 -8.02 1.73
CA LEU A 297 -3.68 -6.67 2.04
C LEU A 297 -4.03 -5.87 0.78
N GLY A 298 -3.22 -6.00 -0.28
CA GLY A 298 -3.45 -5.36 -1.57
C GLY A 298 -4.63 -5.98 -2.32
N GLU A 299 -4.74 -7.32 -2.33
CA GLU A 299 -5.87 -8.02 -2.94
C GLU A 299 -7.21 -7.67 -2.27
N VAL A 300 -7.20 -7.55 -0.94
CA VAL A 300 -8.37 -7.07 -0.18
C VAL A 300 -8.68 -5.62 -0.50
N ALA A 301 -7.66 -4.75 -0.56
CA ALA A 301 -7.84 -3.35 -0.91
C ALA A 301 -8.47 -3.20 -2.30
N GLU A 302 -7.97 -3.95 -3.29
CA GLU A 302 -8.56 -4.00 -4.64
C GLU A 302 -9.99 -4.55 -4.65
N SER A 303 -10.25 -5.62 -3.91
CA SER A 303 -11.59 -6.21 -3.77
C SER A 303 -12.56 -5.22 -3.12
N ALA A 304 -12.14 -4.54 -2.06
CA ALA A 304 -12.90 -3.48 -1.41
C ALA A 304 -13.17 -2.32 -2.37
N ARG A 305 -12.19 -1.85 -3.15
CA ARG A 305 -12.37 -0.82 -4.19
C ARG A 305 -13.37 -1.23 -5.26
N SER A 306 -13.28 -2.47 -5.75
CA SER A 306 -14.21 -3.01 -6.75
C SER A 306 -15.65 -2.98 -6.22
N VAL A 307 -15.83 -3.31 -4.94
CA VAL A 307 -17.14 -3.28 -4.29
C VAL A 307 -17.60 -1.86 -3.98
N ILE A 308 -16.73 -0.98 -3.49
CA ILE A 308 -17.04 0.43 -3.15
C ILE A 308 -17.37 1.25 -4.41
N GLY A 309 -16.69 0.99 -5.53
CA GLY A 309 -16.96 1.61 -6.83
C GLY A 309 -18.39 1.39 -7.35
N THR A 310 -19.16 0.49 -6.71
CA THR A 310 -20.58 0.22 -7.02
C THR A 310 -21.58 0.90 -6.08
N ILE A 311 -21.20 1.99 -5.39
CA ILE A 311 -22.06 2.79 -4.48
C ILE A 311 -22.89 1.88 -3.56
N ARG A 312 -22.23 0.95 -2.86
CA ARG A 312 -22.89 0.11 -1.85
C ARG A 312 -22.84 0.74 -0.46
N PRO A 313 -23.89 0.55 0.36
CA PRO A 313 -23.85 0.91 1.78
C PRO A 313 -22.70 0.19 2.50
N LEU A 314 -22.10 0.85 3.50
CA LEU A 314 -21.02 0.27 4.32
C LEU A 314 -21.44 -1.07 4.97
N ASP A 315 -22.69 -1.19 5.39
CA ASP A 315 -23.19 -2.42 6.03
C ASP A 315 -23.10 -3.63 5.10
N GLU A 316 -23.45 -3.48 3.81
CA GLU A 316 -23.33 -4.54 2.81
C GLU A 316 -21.87 -4.89 2.50
N LEU A 317 -20.96 -3.90 2.55
CA LEU A 317 -19.52 -4.15 2.42
C LEU A 317 -19.00 -4.98 3.60
N LEU A 318 -19.42 -4.65 4.82
CA LEU A 318 -19.01 -5.38 6.02
C LEU A 318 -19.62 -6.78 6.10
N GLU A 319 -20.79 -7.02 5.51
CA GLU A 319 -21.34 -8.37 5.34
C GLU A 319 -20.49 -9.23 4.40
N LEU A 320 -19.96 -8.63 3.33
CA LEU A 320 -19.11 -9.33 2.35
C LEU A 320 -17.68 -9.54 2.83
N LEU A 321 -17.13 -8.55 3.54
CA LEU A 321 -15.76 -8.53 4.04
C LEU A 321 -15.75 -8.20 5.54
N PRO A 322 -16.16 -9.15 6.42
CA PRO A 322 -16.30 -8.90 7.86
C PRO A 322 -14.99 -8.53 8.54
N ALA A 323 -13.85 -8.94 7.99
CA ALA A 323 -12.55 -8.54 8.51
C ALA A 323 -12.31 -7.01 8.44
N LEU A 324 -13.00 -6.29 7.56
CA LEU A 324 -12.90 -4.83 7.48
C LEU A 324 -13.54 -4.10 8.67
N SER A 325 -14.43 -4.75 9.42
CA SER A 325 -15.04 -4.18 10.63
C SER A 325 -14.13 -4.29 11.87
N ARG A 326 -13.05 -5.09 11.80
CA ARG A 326 -12.11 -5.26 12.91
C ARG A 326 -11.32 -3.97 13.14
N SER A 327 -11.02 -3.69 14.40
CA SER A 327 -10.28 -2.49 14.79
C SER A 327 -8.79 -2.73 14.65
N VAL A 328 -8.09 -1.76 14.04
CA VAL A 328 -6.63 -1.65 14.03
C VAL A 328 -6.23 -0.98 15.35
N GLU A 329 -5.59 -1.71 16.26
CA GLU A 329 -5.34 -1.28 17.65
C GLU A 329 -4.47 -0.03 17.72
N THR A 330 -3.46 0.05 16.84
CA THR A 330 -2.47 1.13 16.81
C THR A 330 -3.11 2.49 16.58
N VAL A 331 -4.18 2.54 15.78
CA VAL A 331 -4.94 3.77 15.47
C VAL A 331 -6.30 3.84 16.16
N GLY A 332 -6.81 2.72 16.68
CA GLY A 332 -8.13 2.62 17.31
C GLY A 332 -9.28 2.87 16.34
N GLN A 333 -9.12 2.50 15.07
CA GLN A 333 -10.08 2.73 13.99
C GLN A 333 -10.31 1.42 13.22
N PRO A 334 -11.49 1.21 12.63
CA PRO A 334 -11.78 0.01 11.86
C PRO A 334 -10.97 -0.02 10.56
N ALA A 335 -10.62 -1.22 10.11
CA ALA A 335 -9.77 -1.42 8.93
C ALA A 335 -10.35 -0.79 7.65
N TRP A 336 -11.68 -0.80 7.44
CA TRP A 336 -12.29 -0.11 6.29
C TRP A 336 -11.95 1.39 6.25
N ARG A 337 -11.87 2.04 7.42
CA ARG A 337 -11.62 3.48 7.52
C ARG A 337 -10.16 3.80 7.26
N VAL A 338 -9.26 2.94 7.76
CA VAL A 338 -7.83 3.04 7.47
C VAL A 338 -7.60 2.94 5.97
N LEU A 339 -8.26 1.99 5.31
CA LEU A 339 -8.21 1.82 3.86
C LEU A 339 -8.77 3.05 3.12
N ASP A 340 -9.98 3.49 3.46
CA ASP A 340 -10.65 4.64 2.84
C ASP A 340 -9.79 5.91 2.90
N ARG A 341 -9.19 6.20 4.07
CA ARG A 341 -8.34 7.39 4.28
C ARG A 341 -6.97 7.32 3.63
N LEU A 342 -6.48 6.13 3.31
CA LEU A 342 -5.25 5.97 2.52
C LEU A 342 -5.53 6.09 1.02
N ASP A 343 -6.76 5.81 0.60
CA ASP A 343 -7.20 5.90 -0.79
C ASP A 343 -7.77 7.30 -1.17
N THR A 344 -7.90 8.25 -0.22
CA THR A 344 -8.39 9.64 -0.45
C THR A 344 -7.27 10.65 -0.73
#